data_AF-A0A3G6JGN9-F1
#
_entry.id   AF-A0A3G6JGN9-F1
#
_cell.length_a   1.000
_cell.length_b   1.000
_cell.length_c   1.000
_cell.angle_alpha   90.00
_cell.angle_beta   90.00
_cell.angle_gamma   90.00
#
_symmetry.space_group_name_H-M   'P 1'
#
loop_
_entity.id
_entity.type
_entity.pdbx_description
1 polymer ?
#
loop_
_entity_poly.entity_id
_entity_poly.type
_entity_poly.pdbx_seq_one_letter_code
_entity_poly.pdbx_strand_id
1 'polypeptide(L)'
;MDGKRIIQGLPVGHFDLYGFKHDGVKLFYIEMKDKTGKARDSQIRFHEMLSRWGVIHGIARSPEDALKIVDEELVGYGFDR
;
A
#
# COMPACT_ATOMS: atom_id res chain seq x y z
N MET A 1 20.97 10.63 4.07
CA MET A 1 20.70 9.35 3.40
C MET A 1 19.22 9.34 3.04
N ASP A 2 18.88 9.49 1.76
CA ASP A 2 17.49 9.30 1.31
C ASP A 2 17.11 7.85 1.54
N GLY A 3 16.06 7.59 2.32
CA GLY A 3 15.61 6.27 2.77
C GLY A 3 15.15 5.29 1.68
N LYS A 4 15.71 5.37 0.47
CA LYS A 4 15.51 4.39 -0.60
C LYS A 4 16.09 3.04 -0.18
N ARG A 5 15.21 2.16 0.27
CA ARG A 5 15.49 0.72 0.28
C ARG A 5 15.58 0.25 -1.17
N ILE A 6 16.78 -0.16 -1.61
CA ILE A 6 16.93 -0.92 -2.85
C ILE A 6 16.57 -2.37 -2.50
N ILE A 7 15.37 -2.80 -2.88
CA ILE A 7 14.92 -4.18 -2.68
C ILE A 7 14.97 -4.89 -4.04
N GLN A 8 15.97 -5.74 -4.24
CA GLN A 8 16.10 -6.56 -5.43
C GLN A 8 15.13 -7.75 -5.35
N GLY A 9 14.39 -8.01 -6.44
CA GLY A 9 13.46 -9.14 -6.55
C GLY A 9 11.98 -8.82 -6.34
N LEU A 10 11.63 -7.58 -5.98
CA LEU A 10 10.22 -7.15 -5.94
C LEU A 10 9.73 -6.66 -7.30
N PRO A 11 8.46 -6.89 -7.66
CA PRO A 11 7.86 -6.33 -8.87
C PRO A 11 7.97 -4.80 -8.90
N VAL A 12 8.09 -4.25 -10.10
CA VAL A 12 8.04 -2.80 -10.30
C VAL A 12 6.68 -2.26 -9.83
N GLY A 13 6.69 -1.29 -8.92
CA GLY A 13 5.47 -0.71 -8.35
C GLY A 13 4.98 -1.38 -7.06
N HIS A 14 5.74 -2.33 -6.52
CA HIS A 14 5.50 -2.85 -5.17
C HIS A 14 5.48 -1.72 -4.14
N PHE A 15 4.55 -1.79 -3.19
CA PHE A 15 4.35 -0.77 -2.16
C PHE A 15 5.46 -0.77 -1.10
N ASP A 16 5.61 0.35 -0.39
CA ASP A 16 6.70 0.58 0.56
C ASP A 16 6.66 -0.33 1.79
N LEU A 17 5.46 -0.59 2.34
CA LEU A 17 5.25 -1.42 3.53
C LEU A 17 4.26 -2.53 3.23
N TYR A 18 4.44 -3.68 3.88
CA TYR A 18 3.56 -4.83 3.76
C TYR A 18 3.73 -5.77 4.95
N GLY A 19 2.71 -6.59 5.19
CA GLY A 19 2.70 -7.55 6.28
C GLY A 19 1.44 -8.40 6.27
N PHE A 20 1.14 -9.01 7.41
CA PHE A 20 -0.09 -9.74 7.61
C PHE A 20 -0.65 -9.54 9.03
N LYS A 21 -1.97 -9.55 9.16
CA LYS A 21 -2.66 -9.64 10.45
C LYS A 21 -2.65 -11.11 10.87
N HIS A 22 -2.19 -11.42 12.08
CA HIS A 22 -2.18 -12.81 12.58
C HIS A 22 -3.61 -13.37 12.70
N ASP A 23 -4.58 -12.50 12.98
CA ASP A 23 -5.99 -12.85 13.08
C ASP A 23 -6.57 -12.98 11.67
N GLY A 24 -6.85 -14.22 11.26
CA GLY A 24 -7.32 -14.56 9.91
C GLY A 24 -6.27 -14.56 8.81
N VAL A 25 -4.97 -14.37 9.13
CA VAL A 25 -3.83 -14.36 8.18
C VAL A 25 -4.12 -13.49 6.94
N LYS A 26 -4.49 -12.22 7.18
CA LYS A 26 -4.83 -11.28 6.11
C LYS A 26 -3.61 -10.45 5.71
N LEU A 27 -3.24 -10.52 4.43
CA LEU A 27 -2.17 -9.69 3.86
C LEU A 27 -2.60 -8.23 3.76
N PHE A 28 -1.65 -7.32 3.97
CA PHE A 28 -1.85 -5.90 3.68
C PHE A 28 -0.62 -5.26 3.01
N TYR A 29 -0.87 -4.20 2.23
CA TYR A 29 0.15 -3.37 1.58
C TYR A 29 -0.14 -1.87 1.79
N ILE A 30 0.90 -1.07 2.05
CA ILE A 30 0.76 0.39 2.24
C ILE A 30 1.82 1.09 1.39
N GLU A 31 1.35 1.98 0.52
CA GLU A 31 2.20 2.91 -0.24
C GLU A 31 2.25 4.25 0.49
N MET A 32 3.44 4.74 0.84
CA MET A 32 3.59 6.01 1.54
C MET A 32 3.71 7.16 0.54
N LYS A 33 2.94 8.24 0.72
CA LYS A 33 3.06 9.47 -0.06
C LYS A 33 3.09 10.70 0.85
N ASP A 34 3.72 11.77 0.39
CA ASP A 34 3.55 13.10 1.02
C ASP A 34 2.11 13.63 0.80
N LYS A 35 1.77 14.85 1.21
CA LYS A 35 0.39 15.38 1.06
C LYS A 35 -0.12 15.48 -0.39
N THR A 36 0.77 15.64 -1.36
CA THR A 36 0.47 15.90 -2.77
C THR A 36 0.96 14.81 -3.72
N GLY A 37 1.78 13.88 -3.22
CA GLY A 37 2.39 12.82 -4.00
C GLY A 37 1.35 11.93 -4.65
N LYS A 38 1.56 11.64 -5.94
CA LYS A 38 0.68 10.76 -6.73
C LYS A 38 1.26 9.36 -6.80
N ALA A 39 0.38 8.35 -6.89
CA ALA A 39 0.78 7.01 -7.26
C ALA A 39 1.36 7.02 -8.67
N ARG A 40 2.44 6.26 -8.89
CA ARG A 40 3.00 6.04 -10.23
C ARG A 40 2.13 5.02 -10.97
N ASP A 41 2.14 5.00 -12.30
CA ASP A 41 1.36 4.05 -13.09
C ASP A 41 1.63 2.58 -12.72
N SER A 42 2.87 2.24 -12.35
CA SER A 42 3.19 0.88 -11.88
C SER A 42 2.53 0.55 -10.54
N GLN A 43 2.38 1.53 -9.66
CA GLN A 43 1.70 1.38 -8.36
C GLN A 43 0.18 1.30 -8.56
N ILE A 44 -0.36 2.03 -9.53
CA ILE A 44 -1.77 1.91 -9.93
C ILE A 44 -2.05 0.49 -10.44
N ARG A 45 -1.22 -0.06 -11.32
CA ARG A 45 -1.36 -1.47 -11.77
C ARG A 45 -1.25 -2.48 -10.62
N PHE A 46 -0.37 -2.22 -9.65
CA PHE A 46 -0.26 -3.08 -8.47
C PHE A 46 -1.51 -2.98 -7.58
N HIS A 47 -2.05 -1.78 -7.36
CA HIS A 47 -3.33 -1.55 -6.71
C HIS A 47 -4.49 -2.27 -7.40
N GLU A 48 -4.60 -2.18 -8.73
CA GLU A 48 -5.63 -2.89 -9.50
C GLU A 48 -5.53 -4.40 -9.29
N MET A 49 -4.32 -4.95 -9.30
CA MET A 49 -4.09 -6.35 -9.00
C MET A 49 -4.56 -6.69 -7.59
N LEU A 50 -4.12 -5.97 -6.55
CA LEU A 50 -4.51 -6.22 -5.16
C LEU A 50 -6.02 -6.12 -4.95
N SER A 51 -6.66 -5.14 -5.59
CA SER A 51 -8.11 -4.91 -5.52
C SER A 51 -8.92 -6.09 -6.05
N ARG A 52 -8.44 -6.74 -7.13
CA ARG A 52 -9.09 -7.93 -7.69
C ARG A 52 -9.13 -9.12 -6.74
N TRP A 53 -8.18 -9.20 -5.82
CA TRP A 53 -8.08 -10.26 -4.82
C TRP A 53 -8.63 -9.85 -3.44
N GLY A 54 -9.15 -8.63 -3.31
CA GLY A 54 -9.65 -8.10 -2.04
C GLY A 54 -8.56 -7.94 -0.98
N VAL A 55 -7.29 -7.77 -1.39
CA VAL A 55 -6.18 -7.59 -0.45
C VAL A 55 -6.26 -6.20 0.16
N ILE A 56 -6.04 -6.09 1.47
CA ILE A 56 -6.06 -4.81 2.20
C ILE A 56 -4.92 -3.94 1.69
N HIS A 57 -5.22 -2.73 1.21
CA HIS A 57 -4.17 -1.81 0.79
C HIS A 57 -4.66 -0.37 0.58
N GLY A 58 -3.70 0.55 0.56
CA GLY A 58 -3.98 1.95 0.23
C GLY A 58 -2.74 2.84 0.18
N ILE A 59 -2.96 4.11 -0.14
CA ILE A 59 -1.99 5.19 -0.02
C ILE A 59 -2.14 5.82 1.37
N ALA A 60 -1.08 5.76 2.16
CA ALA A 60 -1.01 6.45 3.45
C ALA A 60 -0.23 7.76 3.33
N ARG A 61 -0.80 8.86 3.84
CA ARG A 61 -0.14 10.16 3.94
C ARG A 61 0.23 10.53 5.38
N SER A 62 -0.11 9.67 6.33
CA SER A 62 0.28 9.75 7.74
C SER A 62 0.24 8.36 8.40
N PRO A 63 0.81 8.19 9.61
CA PRO A 63 0.65 6.97 10.39
C PRO A 63 -0.82 6.61 10.65
N GLU A 64 -1.68 7.61 10.83
CA GLU A 64 -3.11 7.41 11.07
C GLU A 64 -3.82 6.82 9.85
N ASP A 65 -3.45 7.25 8.63
CA ASP A 65 -3.94 6.60 7.40
C ASP A 65 -3.49 5.14 7.33
N ALA A 66 -2.22 4.86 7.69
CA ALA A 66 -1.67 3.50 7.67
C ALA A 66 -2.41 2.57 8.64
N LEU A 67 -2.64 3.02 9.87
CA LEU A 67 -3.43 2.29 10.87
C LEU A 67 -4.86 2.08 10.36
N LYS A 68 -5.50 3.13 9.84
CA LYS A 68 -6.86 3.06 9.29
C LYS A 68 -6.99 2.01 8.20
N ILE A 69 -6.06 1.97 7.24
CA ILE A 69 -6.06 0.98 6.16
C ILE A 69 -6.06 -0.44 6.73
N VAL A 70 -5.22 -0.72 7.73
CA VAL A 70 -5.03 -2.07 8.27
C VAL A 70 -6.14 -2.48 9.24
N ASP A 71 -6.54 -1.57 10.12
CA ASP A 71 -7.51 -1.84 11.18
C ASP A 71 -8.93 -1.92 10.63
N GLU A 72 -9.30 -1.03 9.71
CA GLU A 72 -10.59 -1.04 9.01
C GLU A 72 -10.59 -1.94 7.75
N GLU A 73 -9.47 -2.62 7.47
CA GLU A 73 -9.31 -3.58 6.35
C GLU A 73 -9.69 -3.00 4.98
N LEU A 74 -9.30 -1.75 4.73
CA LEU A 74 -9.68 -1.02 3.53
C LEU A 74 -8.96 -1.54 2.29
N VAL A 75 -9.70 -1.63 1.19
CA VAL A 75 -9.18 -2.02 -0.13
C VAL A 75 -9.15 -0.79 -1.04
N GLY A 76 -7.96 -0.39 -1.47
CA GLY A 76 -7.78 0.72 -2.41
C GLY A 76 -7.90 2.12 -1.81
N TYR A 77 -7.75 2.27 -0.49
CA TYR A 77 -7.88 3.59 0.16
C TYR A 77 -6.95 4.63 -0.46
N GLY A 78 -7.49 5.77 -0.87
CA GLY A 78 -6.73 6.90 -1.39
C GLY A 78 -6.31 6.79 -2.86
N PHE A 79 -6.73 5.74 -3.59
CA PHE A 79 -6.54 5.62 -5.04
C PHE A 79 -7.66 6.26 -5.87
N ASP A 80 -8.76 6.65 -5.24
CA ASP A 80 -9.93 7.31 -5.80
C ASP A 80 -9.83 8.85 -5.83
N ARG A 81 -8.74 9.42 -5.29
CA ARG A 81 -8.50 10.85 -5.13
C ARG A 81 -7.59 11.46 -6.20
#